data_AF-A0A0G2EG46-F1
#
_entry.id   AF-A0A0G2EG46-F1
#
_cell.length_a   1.000
_cell.length_b   1.000
_cell.length_c   1.000
_cell.angle_alpha   90.00
_cell.angle_beta   90.00
_cell.angle_gamma   90.00
#
_symmetry.space_group_name_H-M   'P 1'
#
loop_
_entity.id
_entity.type
_entity.pdbx_description
1 polymer ?
#
loop_
_entity_poly.entity_id
_entity_poly.type
_entity_poly.pdbx_seq_one_letter_code
_entity_poly.pdbx_strand_id
1 'polypeptide(L)'
;MDATPCVLLLVPAGALGGINLLSFTTTPRFKGIKDLPGGWHFVFTSSTTSLSVRHGAWFHVSETPSSSSSPPDLFVKKWDPQHEELVPESDPAEVLRWRANLGAIWREGLTPYRQSASKDADDEGDKELDWRALTDAIGEALLDRVLGGGGGVGDQQHWGLTSASSAARDADDIPGLSNDCGGGDSGGGAVWQPEKELELLPVDLKMTWGEGVTGRERTEAAQDRSWALGELVERVCGGREEEVLGELQFTFLMVLTLNNNSCLEQWKRLLELLTTCKKAVVQRPGFYCRFLRLLRLQLQHCQDTEAMLFDLSDEGGSLLKGLLRKFRKGLKELDGKGKSDVLDELDELEDFLKGEYGWQLDDSFVRRGMLELEDGEQVEMDVGTRFDEDDEAGEFAPMVVELTEEQAKSLGDFSAEGGGGGAQGAEQQGGRLAKPESGIAGEEVQEVSEDEDLEDLDARY
;
A
#
# COMPACT_ATOMS: atom_id res chain seq x y z
N MET A 1 31.66 10.32 27.02
CA MET A 1 30.33 10.06 26.47
C MET A 1 30.47 8.73 25.78
N ASP A 2 29.77 7.73 26.30
CA ASP A 2 29.68 6.45 25.61
C ASP A 2 28.75 6.68 24.43
N ALA A 3 29.25 6.46 23.21
CA ALA A 3 28.44 6.62 22.03
C ALA A 3 27.32 5.58 22.05
N THR A 4 26.11 5.99 21.71
CA THR A 4 24.93 5.14 21.52
C THR A 4 24.80 4.75 20.05
N PRO A 5 23.88 3.82 19.69
CA PRO A 5 23.59 3.54 18.30
C PRO A 5 23.22 4.79 17.50
N CYS A 6 23.74 4.89 16.27
CA CYS A 6 23.50 6.05 15.40
C CYS A 6 23.54 5.69 13.92
N VAL A 7 22.93 6.53 13.10
CA VAL A 7 23.00 6.49 11.64
C VAL A 7 23.58 7.78 11.11
N LEU A 8 24.64 7.69 10.32
CA LEU A 8 25.13 8.78 9.50
C LEU A 8 24.30 8.83 8.21
N LEU A 9 23.62 9.95 7.99
CA LEU A 9 22.85 10.24 6.78
C LEU A 9 23.56 11.38 6.04
N LEU A 10 24.54 11.01 5.23
CA LEU A 10 25.48 11.93 4.58
C LEU A 10 24.91 12.41 3.24
N VAL A 11 23.95 13.34 3.33
CA VAL A 11 23.22 13.89 2.19
C VAL A 11 23.52 15.40 2.01
N PRO A 12 23.26 15.98 0.83
CA PRO A 12 23.46 17.41 0.58
C PRO A 12 22.63 18.28 1.52
N ALA A 13 23.09 19.50 1.80
CA ALA A 13 22.31 20.47 2.57
C ALA A 13 21.09 20.95 1.76
N GLY A 14 19.96 21.17 2.44
CA GLY A 14 18.70 21.54 1.78
C GLY A 14 17.90 20.34 1.25
N ALA A 15 18.46 19.12 1.31
CA ALA A 15 17.74 17.90 1.02
C ALA A 15 16.65 17.64 2.08
N LEU A 16 15.59 16.94 1.68
CA LEU A 16 14.67 16.31 2.62
C LEU A 16 15.42 15.17 3.31
N GLY A 17 15.42 15.16 4.64
CA GLY A 17 15.90 14.04 5.44
C GLY A 17 14.78 13.56 6.36
N GLY A 18 14.77 12.29 6.68
CA GLY A 18 13.78 11.73 7.56
C GLY A 18 14.25 10.47 8.27
N ILE A 19 13.64 10.22 9.42
CA ILE A 19 13.79 8.99 10.17
C ILE A 19 12.44 8.59 10.76
N ASN A 20 12.03 7.36 10.47
CA ASN A 20 10.75 6.79 10.84
C ASN A 20 9.60 7.66 10.30
N LEU A 21 8.80 8.27 11.18
CA LEU A 21 7.71 9.18 10.79
C LEU A 21 8.10 10.66 10.82
N LEU A 22 9.35 10.98 11.17
CA LEU A 22 9.82 12.37 11.21
C LEU A 22 10.52 12.77 9.91
N SER A 23 10.16 13.93 9.40
CA SER A 23 10.84 14.59 8.27
C SER A 23 11.37 15.97 8.64
N PHE A 24 12.48 16.37 8.03
CA PHE A 24 13.13 17.65 8.25
C PHE A 24 13.97 18.08 7.04
N THR A 25 14.30 19.36 6.93
CA THR A 25 15.28 19.85 5.95
C THR A 25 16.69 19.77 6.52
N THR A 26 17.60 19.14 5.79
CA THR A 26 18.98 18.97 6.22
C THR A 26 19.77 20.28 6.19
N THR A 27 20.68 20.44 7.14
CA THR A 27 21.53 21.64 7.25
C THR A 27 22.98 21.32 6.84
N PRO A 28 23.82 22.32 6.50
CA PRO A 28 25.23 22.06 6.14
C PRO A 28 26.06 21.34 7.21
N ARG A 29 25.65 21.43 8.49
CA ARG A 29 26.32 20.75 9.61
C ARG A 29 25.75 19.37 9.90
N PHE A 30 24.54 19.07 9.43
CA PHE A 30 23.90 17.78 9.67
C PHE A 30 24.71 16.64 9.06
N LYS A 31 24.88 15.57 9.83
CA LYS A 31 25.59 14.34 9.43
C LYS A 31 24.83 13.08 9.80
N GLY A 32 23.76 13.14 10.58
CA GLY A 32 23.01 11.96 10.98
C GLY A 32 22.21 12.11 12.26
N ILE A 33 21.71 10.97 12.73
CA ILE A 33 20.85 10.83 13.91
C ILE A 33 21.53 9.91 14.92
N LYS A 34 21.49 10.28 16.20
CA LYS A 34 22.07 9.52 17.33
C LYS A 34 21.03 9.19 18.39
N ASP A 35 21.41 8.38 19.37
CA ASP A 35 20.54 7.98 20.48
C ASP A 35 19.34 7.16 19.97
N LEU A 36 19.59 6.28 19.00
CA LEU A 36 18.57 5.39 18.44
C LEU A 36 18.20 4.30 19.44
N PRO A 37 16.90 4.07 19.72
CA PRO A 37 16.47 2.93 20.51
C PRO A 37 16.71 1.60 19.76
N GLY A 38 16.61 0.48 20.48
CA GLY A 38 16.62 -0.84 19.85
C GLY A 38 15.34 -1.10 19.06
N GLY A 39 15.47 -1.83 17.95
CA GLY A 39 14.38 -2.21 17.04
C GLY A 39 14.63 -1.75 15.59
N TRP A 40 13.57 -1.84 14.79
CA TRP A 40 13.60 -1.43 13.39
C TRP A 40 13.57 0.07 13.21
N HIS A 41 14.32 0.57 12.25
CA HIS A 41 14.33 1.97 11.86
C HIS A 41 14.36 2.11 10.34
N PHE A 42 13.80 3.22 9.87
CA PHE A 42 13.80 3.58 8.46
C PHE A 42 14.33 4.99 8.30
N VAL A 43 15.40 5.17 7.54
CA VAL A 43 15.85 6.51 7.12
C VAL A 43 15.45 6.74 5.69
N PHE A 44 15.06 7.98 5.38
CA PHE A 44 14.74 8.37 4.02
C PHE A 44 15.25 9.76 3.70
N THR A 45 15.42 10.02 2.41
CA THR A 45 15.90 11.29 1.90
C THR A 45 15.42 11.55 0.49
N SER A 46 15.48 12.79 0.07
CA SER A 46 15.23 13.21 -1.31
C SER A 46 16.09 14.44 -1.59
N SER A 47 16.62 14.55 -2.80
CA SER A 47 17.55 15.62 -3.19
C SER A 47 16.97 17.01 -2.99
N THR A 48 15.66 17.16 -3.13
CA THR A 48 14.90 18.36 -2.80
C THR A 48 13.74 18.04 -1.84
N THR A 49 13.11 19.09 -1.33
CA THR A 49 11.91 18.99 -0.49
C THR A 49 10.62 18.80 -1.28
N SER A 50 10.64 18.90 -2.62
CA SER A 50 9.45 18.77 -3.45
C SER A 50 9.74 18.08 -4.79
N LEU A 51 8.86 17.12 -5.15
CA LEU A 51 8.78 16.48 -6.47
C LEU A 51 10.05 15.78 -6.98
N SER A 52 10.77 15.06 -6.10
CA SER A 52 11.88 14.17 -6.50
C SER A 52 11.74 12.77 -5.92
N VAL A 53 12.43 11.81 -6.54
CA VAL A 53 12.47 10.42 -6.10
C VAL A 53 12.98 10.36 -4.66
N ARG A 54 12.14 9.80 -3.79
CA ARG A 54 12.51 9.58 -2.39
C ARG A 54 13.25 8.26 -2.30
N HIS A 55 14.35 8.26 -1.58
CA HIS A 55 15.16 7.08 -1.31
C HIS A 55 15.06 6.73 0.16
N GLY A 56 14.99 5.45 0.47
CA GLY A 56 14.86 4.97 1.84
C GLY A 56 15.71 3.74 2.11
N ALA A 57 15.99 3.50 3.38
CA ALA A 57 16.66 2.29 3.83
C ALA A 57 16.22 1.86 5.23
N TRP A 58 15.82 0.59 5.31
CA TRP A 58 15.58 -0.11 6.57
C TRP A 58 16.87 -0.60 7.19
N PHE A 59 16.96 -0.57 8.51
CA PHE A 59 18.04 -1.16 9.31
C PHE A 59 17.54 -1.50 10.71
N HIS A 60 18.21 -2.42 11.38
CA HIS A 60 17.85 -2.88 12.72
C HIS A 60 18.92 -2.47 13.74
N VAL A 61 18.52 -1.83 14.83
CA VAL A 61 19.38 -1.48 15.96
C VAL A 61 19.24 -2.53 17.05
N SER A 62 20.36 -3.07 17.53
CA SER A 62 20.36 -4.12 18.54
C SER A 62 19.84 -3.62 19.90
N GLU A 63 18.85 -4.29 20.49
CA GLU A 63 18.31 -3.93 21.82
C GLU A 63 19.32 -4.11 22.95
N THR A 64 20.26 -5.04 22.79
CA THR A 64 21.31 -5.30 23.78
C THR A 64 22.68 -5.17 23.11
N PRO A 65 23.63 -4.42 23.70
CA PRO A 65 25.00 -4.45 23.21
C PRO A 65 25.51 -5.88 23.36
N SER A 66 25.86 -6.51 22.23
CA SER A 66 26.24 -7.92 22.10
C SER A 66 27.40 -8.35 23.02
N SER A 67 28.10 -7.40 23.63
CA SER A 67 28.88 -7.54 24.86
C SER A 67 29.17 -6.14 25.41
N SER A 68 29.63 -6.01 26.66
CA SER A 68 30.16 -4.74 27.18
C SER A 68 31.43 -4.24 26.46
N SER A 69 31.88 -4.94 25.42
CA SER A 69 33.10 -4.65 24.65
C SER A 69 32.86 -4.40 23.16
N SER A 70 31.66 -4.67 22.63
CA SER A 70 31.33 -4.35 21.25
C SER A 70 31.00 -2.86 21.14
N PRO A 71 31.50 -2.18 20.10
CA PRO A 71 31.17 -0.78 19.90
C PRO A 71 29.69 -0.67 19.49
N PRO A 72 29.04 0.49 19.74
CA PRO A 72 27.65 0.70 19.35
C PRO A 72 27.46 0.59 17.83
N ASP A 73 26.23 0.24 17.44
CA ASP A 73 25.81 0.13 16.04
C ASP A 73 25.98 1.48 15.33
N LEU A 74 26.60 1.45 14.15
CA LEU A 74 26.89 2.63 13.33
C LEU A 74 26.49 2.35 11.89
N PHE A 75 25.39 2.92 11.44
CA PHE A 75 24.98 2.81 10.04
C PHE A 75 25.50 4.01 9.27
N VAL A 76 25.99 3.81 8.04
CA VAL A 76 26.47 4.92 7.20
C VAL A 76 25.78 4.83 5.84
N LYS A 77 24.99 5.86 5.54
CA LYS A 77 24.32 6.07 4.27
C LYS A 77 24.82 7.36 3.65
N LYS A 78 25.17 7.32 2.37
CA LYS A 78 25.71 8.48 1.64
C LYS A 78 24.94 8.70 0.37
N TRP A 79 24.76 9.96 0.00
CA TRP A 79 24.25 10.33 -1.31
C TRP A 79 25.35 10.16 -2.35
N ASP A 80 25.08 9.36 -3.38
CA ASP A 80 25.90 9.30 -4.58
C ASP A 80 25.37 10.34 -5.59
N PRO A 81 26.08 11.48 -5.81
CA PRO A 81 25.64 12.50 -6.75
C PRO A 81 25.75 12.07 -8.22
N GLN A 82 26.50 11.00 -8.53
CA GLN A 82 26.66 10.54 -9.92
C GLN A 82 25.45 9.75 -10.38
N HIS A 83 24.89 8.91 -9.50
CA HIS A 83 23.72 8.07 -9.78
C HIS A 83 22.44 8.60 -9.13
N GLU A 84 22.52 9.71 -8.38
CA GLU A 84 21.43 10.31 -7.62
C GLU A 84 20.73 9.31 -6.69
N GLU A 85 21.52 8.50 -5.98
CA GLU A 85 21.03 7.40 -5.15
C GLU A 85 21.54 7.49 -3.70
N LEU A 86 20.72 7.03 -2.74
CA LEU A 86 21.15 6.83 -1.36
C LEU A 86 21.76 5.43 -1.17
N VAL A 87 23.08 5.37 -1.02
CA VAL A 87 23.80 4.09 -0.97
C VAL A 87 24.42 3.77 0.41
N PRO A 88 24.60 2.47 0.75
CA PRO A 88 25.58 2.04 1.75
C PRO A 88 26.93 2.76 1.67
N GLU A 89 27.61 2.97 2.81
CA GLU A 89 29.07 2.89 2.81
C GLU A 89 29.50 1.43 2.92
N SER A 90 30.01 0.88 1.82
CA SER A 90 30.47 -0.51 1.73
C SER A 90 31.99 -0.65 1.91
N ASP A 91 32.75 0.44 1.83
CA ASP A 91 34.21 0.39 2.05
C ASP A 91 34.53 0.27 3.55
N PRO A 92 35.08 -0.87 4.02
CA PRO A 92 35.39 -1.06 5.44
C PRO A 92 36.39 -0.03 5.98
N ALA A 93 37.27 0.51 5.13
CA ALA A 93 38.24 1.52 5.53
C ALA A 93 37.54 2.87 5.83
N GLU A 94 36.57 3.26 5.01
CA GLU A 94 35.78 4.48 5.25
C GLU A 94 34.84 4.31 6.44
N VAL A 95 34.21 3.13 6.62
CA VAL A 95 33.41 2.85 7.83
C VAL A 95 34.26 2.98 9.09
N LEU A 96 35.48 2.43 9.09
CA LEU A 96 36.42 2.55 10.21
C LEU A 96 36.84 4.01 10.45
N ARG A 97 37.05 4.78 9.38
CA ARG A 97 37.37 6.20 9.45
C ARG A 97 36.21 7.01 10.06
N TRP A 98 34.97 6.76 9.64
CA TRP A 98 33.80 7.39 10.25
C TRP A 98 33.69 7.05 11.73
N ARG A 99 33.87 5.77 12.09
CA ARG A 99 33.87 5.32 13.48
C ARG A 99 34.96 6.00 14.32
N ALA A 100 36.18 6.11 13.81
CA ALA A 100 37.29 6.77 14.51
C ALA A 100 37.04 8.28 14.74
N ASN A 101 36.33 8.94 13.81
CA ASN A 101 36.00 10.37 13.90
C ASN A 101 34.65 10.64 14.59
N LEU A 102 33.90 9.60 14.96
CA LEU A 102 32.53 9.72 15.46
C LEU A 102 32.45 10.64 16.69
N GLY A 103 33.43 10.62 17.59
CA GLY A 103 33.46 11.50 18.76
C GLY A 103 33.47 13.01 18.44
N ALA A 104 34.07 13.41 17.31
CA ALA A 104 34.04 14.80 16.85
C ALA A 104 32.66 15.15 16.24
N ILE A 105 32.10 14.23 15.44
CA ILE A 105 30.81 14.40 14.75
C ILE A 105 29.65 14.37 15.75
N TRP A 106 29.76 13.60 16.83
CA TRP A 106 28.72 13.36 17.84
C TRP A 106 28.13 14.64 18.45
N ARG A 107 28.98 15.66 18.65
CA ARG A 107 28.58 16.89 19.35
C ARG A 107 27.91 17.91 18.44
N GLU A 108 28.36 18.03 17.19
CA GLU A 108 27.96 19.14 16.31
C GLU A 108 27.24 18.68 15.03
N GLY A 109 27.40 17.42 14.62
CA GLY A 109 26.85 16.88 13.38
C GLY A 109 25.68 15.91 13.56
N LEU A 110 25.48 15.34 14.75
CA LEU A 110 24.39 14.39 15.01
C LEU A 110 23.27 15.00 15.84
N THR A 111 22.06 14.86 15.33
CA THR A 111 20.83 15.25 16.03
C THR A 111 20.32 14.06 16.85
N PRO A 112 19.93 14.22 18.12
CA PRO A 112 19.24 13.17 18.86
C PRO A 112 17.96 12.71 18.13
N TYR A 113 17.69 11.41 18.14
CA TYR A 113 16.47 10.83 17.55
C TYR A 113 15.19 11.44 18.13
N ARG A 114 15.23 11.82 19.41
CA ARG A 114 14.16 12.52 20.13
C ARG A 114 14.76 13.60 21.03
N GLN A 115 14.07 14.74 21.15
CA GLN A 115 14.49 15.82 22.06
C GLN A 115 13.76 15.65 23.39
N SER A 116 14.40 15.01 24.36
CA SER A 116 13.81 14.69 25.68
C SER A 116 13.61 15.90 26.62
N ALA A 117 13.61 17.14 26.10
CA ALA A 117 13.75 18.35 26.90
C ALA A 117 12.54 19.31 26.83
N SER A 118 11.47 18.98 26.11
CA SER A 118 10.25 19.81 26.02
C SER A 118 9.07 19.21 26.80
N LYS A 119 8.00 20.00 26.94
CA LYS A 119 6.70 19.55 27.47
C LYS A 119 6.05 18.44 26.64
N ASP A 120 6.62 18.14 25.48
CA ASP A 120 6.13 17.17 24.51
C ASP A 120 6.80 15.79 24.70
N ALA A 121 7.51 15.57 25.82
CA ALA A 121 8.18 14.29 26.08
C ALA A 121 7.22 13.09 26.17
N ASP A 122 5.98 13.32 26.63
CA ASP A 122 4.94 12.28 26.66
C ASP A 122 4.48 11.94 25.21
N ASP A 123 4.23 12.97 24.38
CA ASP A 123 3.88 12.83 22.95
C ASP A 123 5.00 12.13 22.15
N GLU A 124 6.26 12.48 22.41
CA GLU A 124 7.41 11.84 21.76
C GLU A 124 7.61 10.37 22.20
N GLY A 125 7.20 10.03 23.43
CA GLY A 125 7.18 8.66 23.95
C GLY A 125 6.09 7.82 23.31
N ASP A 126 4.90 8.40 23.14
CA ASP A 126 3.77 7.76 22.45
C ASP A 126 4.14 7.47 20.98
N LYS A 127 4.78 8.41 20.27
CA LYS A 127 5.29 8.18 18.90
C LYS A 127 6.34 7.07 18.80
N GLU A 128 7.13 6.82 19.85
CA GLU A 128 8.08 5.70 19.86
C GLU A 128 7.35 4.36 20.03
N LEU A 129 6.34 4.32 20.91
CA LEU A 129 5.50 3.15 21.10
C LEU A 129 4.70 2.83 19.83
N ASP A 130 4.16 3.85 19.19
CA ASP A 130 3.46 3.73 17.91
C ASP A 130 4.39 3.20 16.82
N TRP A 131 5.61 3.74 16.70
CA TRP A 131 6.58 3.21 15.74
C TRP A 131 6.90 1.74 15.99
N ARG A 132 7.10 1.34 17.26
CA ARG A 132 7.30 -0.08 17.60
C ARG A 132 6.10 -0.93 17.19
N ALA A 133 4.88 -0.47 17.46
CA ALA A 133 3.66 -1.19 17.10
C ALA A 133 3.40 -1.20 15.57
N LEU A 134 3.86 -0.19 14.83
CA LEU A 134 3.81 -0.13 13.37
C LEU A 134 4.87 -1.01 12.70
N THR A 135 5.84 -1.54 13.45
CA THR A 135 6.98 -2.32 12.92
C THR A 135 7.17 -3.66 13.63
N ASP A 136 6.24 -4.09 14.49
CA ASP A 136 6.40 -5.29 15.33
C ASP A 136 6.34 -6.62 14.53
N ALA A 137 5.70 -6.62 13.35
CA ALA A 137 5.65 -7.75 12.43
C ALA A 137 6.62 -7.61 11.24
N ILE A 138 7.39 -6.52 11.17
CA ILE A 138 8.49 -6.38 10.21
C ILE A 138 9.69 -7.17 10.72
N GLY A 139 10.34 -7.92 9.83
CA GLY A 139 11.52 -8.73 10.15
C GLY A 139 12.45 -8.88 8.96
N GLU A 140 13.65 -9.39 9.20
CA GLU A 140 14.68 -9.62 8.17
C GLU A 140 14.14 -10.48 7.02
N ALA A 141 13.43 -11.57 7.32
CA ALA A 141 12.85 -12.45 6.31
C ALA A 141 11.85 -11.75 5.38
N LEU A 142 11.07 -10.81 5.91
CA LEU A 142 10.14 -10.01 5.13
C LEU A 142 10.89 -9.04 4.22
N LEU A 143 11.88 -8.33 4.77
CA LEU A 143 12.66 -7.35 4.03
C LEU A 143 13.54 -8.01 2.97
N ASP A 144 14.15 -9.17 3.27
CA ASP A 144 14.93 -9.97 2.32
C ASP A 144 14.08 -10.45 1.15
N ARG A 145 12.83 -10.84 1.42
CA ARG A 145 11.87 -11.19 0.37
C ARG A 145 11.53 -9.95 -0.45
N VAL A 146 10.87 -8.97 0.16
CA VAL A 146 10.28 -7.83 -0.57
C VAL A 146 11.33 -6.99 -1.28
N LEU A 147 12.44 -6.71 -0.60
CA LEU A 147 13.46 -5.80 -1.06
C LEU A 147 14.71 -6.49 -1.55
N GLY A 148 14.79 -7.83 -1.60
CA GLY A 148 16.01 -8.57 -1.92
C GLY A 148 17.12 -8.41 -0.87
N GLY A 149 17.94 -9.45 -0.69
CA GLY A 149 18.96 -9.54 0.37
C GLY A 149 19.73 -8.25 0.69
N GLY A 150 19.86 -7.94 1.99
CA GLY A 150 20.41 -6.68 2.47
C GLY A 150 21.84 -6.40 1.98
N GLY A 151 22.04 -5.26 1.30
CA GLY A 151 23.32 -4.86 0.67
C GLY A 151 24.46 -4.47 1.63
N GLY A 152 24.37 -4.88 2.90
CA GLY A 152 25.31 -4.53 3.95
C GLY A 152 26.55 -5.44 3.99
N VAL A 153 27.65 -4.91 4.56
CA VAL A 153 28.85 -5.69 4.87
C VAL A 153 28.84 -6.03 6.36
N GLY A 154 28.84 -7.32 6.71
CA GLY A 154 28.86 -7.80 8.10
C GLY A 154 27.54 -7.57 8.85
N ASP A 155 27.61 -7.17 10.12
CA ASP A 155 26.46 -6.91 11.02
C ASP A 155 25.61 -5.68 10.62
N GLN A 156 25.93 -4.99 9.52
CA GLN A 156 25.31 -3.72 9.13
C GLN A 156 24.41 -3.89 7.91
N GLN A 157 23.50 -4.86 7.98
CA GLN A 157 22.52 -5.09 6.93
C GLN A 157 21.56 -3.89 6.81
N HIS A 158 21.16 -3.62 5.58
CA HIS A 158 20.08 -2.69 5.29
C HIS A 158 19.37 -3.07 4.00
N TRP A 159 18.13 -2.61 3.89
CA TRP A 159 17.28 -2.87 2.74
C TRP A 159 16.84 -1.53 2.16
N GLY A 160 17.37 -1.22 0.97
CA GLY A 160 17.11 0.03 0.27
C GLY A 160 15.97 -0.09 -0.72
N LEU A 161 15.24 1.00 -0.90
CA LEU A 161 14.20 1.15 -1.92
C LEU A 161 13.98 2.63 -2.25
N THR A 162 13.22 2.89 -3.31
CA THR A 162 12.84 4.24 -3.70
C THR A 162 11.32 4.39 -3.83
N SER A 163 10.86 5.63 -4.03
CA SER A 163 9.48 5.94 -4.39
C SER A 163 9.07 5.35 -5.74
N ALA A 164 10.03 5.00 -6.61
CA ALA A 164 9.79 4.44 -7.93
C ALA A 164 9.91 2.90 -7.98
N SER A 165 10.38 2.25 -6.91
CA SER A 165 10.40 0.79 -6.82
C SER A 165 8.98 0.22 -6.92
N SER A 166 8.77 -0.81 -7.72
CA SER A 166 7.42 -1.33 -8.03
C SER A 166 7.42 -2.86 -8.12
N ALA A 167 6.33 -3.51 -7.72
CA ALA A 167 6.12 -4.92 -8.03
C ALA A 167 5.77 -5.08 -9.52
N ALA A 168 6.16 -6.19 -10.17
CA ALA A 168 5.90 -6.37 -11.62
C ALA A 168 4.42 -6.21 -12.02
N ARG A 169 3.50 -6.55 -11.11
CA ARG A 169 2.04 -6.43 -11.35
C ARG A 169 1.52 -4.98 -11.38
N ASP A 170 2.24 -4.07 -10.75
CA ASP A 170 1.89 -2.65 -10.62
C ASP A 170 2.75 -1.77 -11.54
N ALA A 171 3.71 -2.38 -12.25
CA ALA A 171 4.51 -1.70 -13.25
C ALA A 171 3.69 -1.50 -14.53
N ASP A 172 3.84 -0.32 -15.14
CA ASP A 172 3.20 -0.03 -16.42
C ASP A 172 3.77 -0.94 -17.53
N ASP A 173 2.91 -1.77 -18.12
CA ASP A 173 3.24 -2.49 -19.35
C ASP A 173 3.08 -1.53 -20.53
N ILE A 174 4.18 -0.87 -20.91
CA ILE A 174 4.22 0.05 -22.05
C ILE A 174 4.74 -0.70 -23.29
N PRO A 175 3.89 -0.99 -24.29
CA PRO A 175 4.31 -1.74 -25.48
C PRO A 175 5.47 -1.06 -26.20
N GLY A 176 6.57 -1.78 -26.39
CA GLY A 176 7.77 -1.30 -27.10
C GLY A 176 8.88 -0.73 -26.20
N LEU A 177 8.62 -0.58 -24.90
CA LEU A 177 9.65 -0.33 -23.89
C LEU A 177 9.92 -1.65 -23.15
N SER A 178 10.92 -2.41 -23.61
CA SER A 178 11.35 -3.60 -22.89
C SER A 178 12.13 -3.21 -21.64
N ASN A 179 11.68 -3.64 -20.46
CA ASN A 179 12.46 -3.57 -19.21
C ASN A 179 13.75 -4.42 -19.25
N ASP A 180 13.90 -5.24 -20.28
CA ASP A 180 15.06 -6.10 -20.50
C ASP A 180 16.21 -5.28 -21.13
N CYS A 181 16.96 -4.57 -20.30
CA CYS A 181 18.25 -3.97 -20.65
C CYS A 181 19.41 -4.92 -20.35
N GLY A 182 19.20 -6.22 -20.56
CA GLY A 182 20.22 -7.25 -20.60
C GLY A 182 20.96 -7.30 -21.93
N GLY A 183 21.93 -6.40 -22.14
CA GLY A 183 23.03 -6.61 -23.09
C GLY A 183 22.80 -6.09 -24.51
N GLY A 184 23.29 -4.88 -24.78
CA GLY A 184 23.42 -4.35 -26.14
C GLY A 184 24.31 -3.13 -26.16
N ASP A 185 25.56 -3.35 -26.59
CA ASP A 185 26.57 -2.34 -26.91
C ASP A 185 25.96 -1.21 -27.77
N SER A 186 25.61 -0.08 -27.17
CA SER A 186 25.20 1.15 -27.85
C SER A 186 25.69 2.33 -27.03
N GLY A 187 26.73 2.97 -27.57
CA GLY A 187 27.54 3.94 -26.86
C GLY A 187 26.78 5.15 -26.32
N GLY A 188 27.21 5.58 -25.14
CA GLY A 188 27.20 6.99 -24.73
C GLY A 188 25.90 7.56 -24.17
N GLY A 189 24.89 6.76 -23.84
CA GLY A 189 23.72 7.18 -23.06
C GLY A 189 23.71 6.46 -21.71
N ALA A 190 23.24 7.12 -20.65
CA ALA A 190 23.11 6.54 -19.32
C ALA A 190 22.42 5.17 -19.41
N VAL A 191 23.09 4.12 -18.92
CA VAL A 191 22.51 2.78 -18.81
C VAL A 191 21.31 2.91 -17.89
N TRP A 192 20.11 2.73 -18.43
CA TRP A 192 18.89 2.66 -17.64
C TRP A 192 19.04 1.44 -16.72
N GLN A 193 19.22 1.67 -15.43
CA GLN A 193 19.18 0.59 -14.45
C GLN A 193 17.72 0.43 -14.06
N PRO A 194 17.11 -0.74 -14.27
CA PRO A 194 15.74 -0.96 -13.85
C PRO A 194 15.70 -0.84 -12.33
N GLU A 195 14.73 -0.06 -11.84
CA GLU A 195 14.40 0.00 -10.42
C GLU A 195 14.20 -1.40 -9.85
N LYS A 196 14.58 -1.59 -8.59
CA LYS A 196 14.46 -2.90 -7.95
C LYS A 196 12.99 -3.31 -7.86
N GLU A 197 12.67 -4.49 -8.37
CA GLU A 197 11.32 -5.03 -8.27
C GLU A 197 10.99 -5.38 -6.81
N LEU A 198 9.79 -5.03 -6.36
CA LEU A 198 9.28 -5.39 -5.04
C LEU A 198 8.61 -6.77 -5.07
N GLU A 199 9.16 -7.75 -4.34
CA GLU A 199 8.56 -9.09 -4.24
C GLU A 199 7.46 -9.16 -3.15
N LEU A 200 6.38 -8.41 -3.36
CA LEU A 200 5.20 -8.37 -2.48
C LEU A 200 4.39 -9.67 -2.53
N LEU A 201 3.58 -9.94 -1.51
CA LEU A 201 2.72 -11.12 -1.43
C LEU A 201 1.79 -11.18 -2.64
N PRO A 202 1.67 -12.35 -3.30
CA PRO A 202 0.88 -12.48 -4.52
C PRO A 202 -0.62 -12.57 -4.19
N VAL A 203 -1.24 -11.42 -3.93
CA VAL A 203 -2.69 -11.31 -3.69
C VAL A 203 -3.42 -11.16 -5.03
N ASP A 204 -4.13 -12.19 -5.48
CA ASP A 204 -4.98 -12.13 -6.68
C ASP A 204 -6.46 -12.17 -6.30
N LEU A 205 -7.08 -10.99 -6.26
CA LEU A 205 -8.48 -10.83 -5.90
C LEU A 205 -9.44 -11.31 -6.99
N LYS A 206 -8.94 -11.60 -8.20
CA LYS A 206 -9.72 -12.15 -9.32
C LYS A 206 -9.74 -13.68 -9.33
N MET A 207 -8.87 -14.34 -8.55
CA MET A 207 -8.75 -15.80 -8.48
C MET A 207 -8.63 -16.24 -7.01
N THR A 208 -9.78 -16.25 -6.32
CA THR A 208 -9.84 -16.50 -4.86
C THR A 208 -10.35 -17.91 -4.53
N TRP A 209 -10.21 -18.86 -5.46
CA TRP A 209 -10.66 -20.24 -5.37
C TRP A 209 -9.60 -21.20 -5.94
N GLY A 210 -9.70 -22.48 -5.56
CA GLY A 210 -8.77 -23.52 -6.00
C GLY A 210 -8.93 -23.91 -7.46
N GLU A 211 -7.92 -24.58 -8.01
CA GLU A 211 -7.97 -25.12 -9.37
C GLU A 211 -9.14 -26.11 -9.51
N GLY A 212 -9.89 -25.98 -10.60
CA GLY A 212 -11.03 -26.85 -10.91
C GLY A 212 -12.33 -26.49 -10.20
N VAL A 213 -12.37 -25.46 -9.35
CA VAL A 213 -13.61 -24.98 -8.73
C VAL A 213 -14.47 -24.23 -9.76
N THR A 214 -15.72 -24.66 -9.92
CA THR A 214 -16.68 -24.10 -10.90
C THR A 214 -18.05 -23.80 -10.28
N GLY A 215 -18.90 -23.10 -11.03
CA GLY A 215 -20.29 -22.86 -10.67
C GLY A 215 -20.46 -22.12 -9.34
N ARG A 216 -21.36 -22.64 -8.50
CA ARG A 216 -21.74 -22.01 -7.22
C ARG A 216 -20.57 -21.91 -6.23
N GLU A 217 -19.72 -22.93 -6.16
CA GLU A 217 -18.59 -22.95 -5.23
C GLU A 217 -17.59 -21.83 -5.55
N ARG A 218 -17.40 -21.53 -6.85
CA ARG A 218 -16.60 -20.40 -7.30
C ARG A 218 -17.18 -19.06 -6.85
N THR A 219 -18.49 -18.88 -6.99
CA THR A 219 -19.18 -17.65 -6.53
C THR A 219 -19.06 -17.48 -5.01
N GLU A 220 -19.25 -18.54 -4.24
CA GLU A 220 -19.11 -18.51 -2.79
C GLU A 220 -17.67 -18.17 -2.36
N ALA A 221 -16.66 -18.71 -3.04
CA ALA A 221 -15.25 -18.39 -2.80
C ALA A 221 -14.82 -16.99 -3.28
N ALA A 222 -15.53 -16.42 -4.27
CA ALA A 222 -15.35 -15.03 -4.69
C ALA A 222 -15.91 -14.04 -3.67
N GLN A 223 -17.04 -14.38 -3.02
CA GLN A 223 -17.69 -13.58 -1.98
C GLN A 223 -17.02 -13.71 -0.62
N ASP A 224 -16.49 -14.89 -0.30
CA ASP A 224 -15.73 -15.16 0.93
C ASP A 224 -14.33 -15.67 0.60
N ARG A 225 -13.36 -14.75 0.63
CA ARG A 225 -11.98 -14.99 0.22
C ARG A 225 -11.16 -15.75 1.27
N SER A 226 -11.79 -16.30 2.31
CA SER A 226 -11.12 -17.02 3.41
C SER A 226 -10.22 -18.16 2.93
N TRP A 227 -10.60 -18.85 1.85
CA TRP A 227 -9.74 -19.87 1.24
C TRP A 227 -8.46 -19.25 0.66
N ALA A 228 -8.57 -18.13 -0.05
CA ALA A 228 -7.42 -17.46 -0.67
C ALA A 228 -6.43 -16.94 0.38
N LEU A 229 -6.92 -16.38 1.49
CA LEU A 229 -6.07 -16.02 2.62
C LEU A 229 -5.38 -17.25 3.23
N GLY A 230 -6.12 -18.35 3.39
CA GLY A 230 -5.56 -19.61 3.87
C GLY A 230 -4.43 -20.14 2.99
N GLU A 231 -4.67 -20.21 1.68
CA GLU A 231 -3.70 -20.68 0.68
C GLU A 231 -2.47 -19.76 0.62
N LEU A 232 -2.65 -18.44 0.67
CA LEU A 232 -1.56 -17.48 0.73
C LEU A 232 -0.65 -17.74 1.95
N VAL A 233 -1.26 -17.91 3.13
CA VAL A 233 -0.52 -18.13 4.38
C VAL A 233 0.21 -19.47 4.36
N GLU A 234 -0.43 -20.55 3.93
CA GLU A 234 0.19 -21.89 3.91
C GLU A 234 1.30 -21.98 2.87
N ARG A 235 1.04 -21.54 1.63
CA ARG A 235 1.94 -21.76 0.50
C ARG A 235 3.09 -20.75 0.42
N VAL A 236 2.81 -19.48 0.73
CA VAL A 236 3.79 -18.38 0.55
C VAL A 236 4.40 -17.98 1.88
N CYS A 237 3.59 -17.85 2.93
CA CYS A 237 4.09 -17.42 4.25
C CYS A 237 4.64 -18.58 5.12
N GLY A 238 4.53 -19.83 4.65
CA GLY A 238 4.97 -21.00 5.40
C GLY A 238 4.19 -21.22 6.70
N GLY A 239 2.88 -20.92 6.69
CA GLY A 239 1.99 -21.03 7.84
C GLY A 239 2.04 -19.84 8.81
N ARG A 240 2.90 -18.84 8.56
CA ARG A 240 3.07 -17.66 9.43
C ARG A 240 2.17 -16.53 8.95
N GLU A 241 0.96 -16.45 9.51
CA GLU A 241 0.01 -15.36 9.20
C GLU A 241 0.55 -13.96 9.54
N GLU A 242 1.51 -13.87 10.47
CA GLU A 242 2.31 -12.67 10.78
C GLU A 242 2.86 -11.96 9.56
N GLU A 243 3.31 -12.69 8.55
CA GLU A 243 3.90 -12.14 7.32
C GLU A 243 2.91 -11.24 6.55
N VAL A 244 1.60 -11.53 6.67
CA VAL A 244 0.55 -10.71 6.06
C VAL A 244 0.44 -9.36 6.76
N LEU A 245 0.53 -9.33 8.09
CA LEU A 245 0.51 -8.07 8.86
C LEU A 245 1.82 -7.31 8.72
N GLY A 246 2.96 -8.00 8.68
CA GLY A 246 4.25 -7.40 8.39
C GLY A 246 4.27 -6.70 7.03
N GLU A 247 3.65 -7.30 6.01
CA GLU A 247 3.56 -6.66 4.70
C GLU A 247 2.56 -5.50 4.70
N LEU A 248 1.45 -5.61 5.44
CA LEU A 248 0.52 -4.50 5.64
C LEU A 248 1.20 -3.30 6.34
N GLN A 249 2.06 -3.56 7.33
CA GLN A 249 2.89 -2.57 8.00
C GLN A 249 3.91 -1.94 7.05
N PHE A 250 4.69 -2.77 6.36
CA PHE A 250 5.70 -2.34 5.41
C PHE A 250 5.10 -1.42 4.34
N THR A 251 4.05 -1.88 3.67
CA THR A 251 3.40 -1.15 2.58
C THR A 251 2.86 0.19 3.04
N PHE A 252 2.15 0.23 4.19
CA PHE A 252 1.68 1.48 4.78
C PHE A 252 2.81 2.49 5.04
N LEU A 253 3.90 2.05 5.67
CA LEU A 253 5.02 2.91 6.00
C LEU A 253 5.76 3.42 4.75
N MET A 254 5.87 2.60 3.70
CA MET A 254 6.47 3.03 2.43
C MET A 254 5.60 4.03 1.68
N VAL A 255 4.27 3.98 1.83
CA VAL A 255 3.39 5.04 1.33
C VAL A 255 3.61 6.33 2.09
N LEU A 256 3.59 6.33 3.43
CA LEU A 256 3.76 7.55 4.23
C LEU A 256 5.11 8.24 4.01
N THR A 257 6.17 7.46 3.94
CA THR A 257 7.54 8.01 3.93
C THR A 257 8.06 8.27 2.52
N LEU A 258 7.77 7.39 1.57
CA LEU A 258 8.30 7.47 0.20
C LEU A 258 7.26 7.85 -0.84
N ASN A 259 5.96 7.88 -0.54
CA ASN A 259 4.89 8.00 -1.53
C ASN A 259 4.95 6.89 -2.60
N ASN A 260 5.24 5.64 -2.18
CA ASN A 260 5.37 4.51 -3.10
C ASN A 260 3.99 3.99 -3.57
N ASN A 261 3.72 4.02 -4.88
CA ASN A 261 2.41 3.65 -5.43
C ASN A 261 2.12 2.14 -5.39
N SER A 262 3.10 1.28 -5.71
CA SER A 262 2.90 -0.18 -5.66
C SER A 262 2.60 -0.65 -4.23
N CYS A 263 3.21 -0.01 -3.23
CA CYS A 263 2.88 -0.24 -1.83
C CYS A 263 1.45 0.23 -1.48
N LEU A 264 0.95 1.35 -2.01
CA LEU A 264 -0.44 1.77 -1.82
C LEU A 264 -1.42 0.75 -2.39
N GLU A 265 -1.18 0.29 -3.62
CA GLU A 265 -2.03 -0.71 -4.26
C GLU A 265 -1.99 -2.05 -3.52
N GLN A 266 -0.83 -2.47 -3.03
CA GLN A 266 -0.73 -3.66 -2.20
C GLN A 266 -1.44 -3.51 -0.85
N TRP A 267 -1.32 -2.36 -0.18
CA TRP A 267 -2.04 -2.08 1.06
C TRP A 267 -3.56 -2.18 0.83
N LYS A 268 -4.09 -1.56 -0.23
CA LYS A 268 -5.51 -1.69 -0.62
C LYS A 268 -5.90 -3.15 -0.89
N ARG A 269 -5.09 -3.90 -1.65
CA ARG A 269 -5.36 -5.32 -1.94
C ARG A 269 -5.40 -6.19 -0.69
N LEU A 270 -4.49 -5.97 0.26
CA LEU A 270 -4.46 -6.68 1.53
C LEU A 270 -5.70 -6.34 2.37
N LEU A 271 -6.09 -5.07 2.45
CA LEU A 271 -7.31 -4.66 3.12
C LEU A 271 -8.56 -5.29 2.50
N GLU A 272 -8.65 -5.30 1.17
CA GLU A 272 -9.78 -5.90 0.44
C GLU A 272 -9.81 -7.43 0.64
N LEU A 273 -8.67 -8.11 0.66
CA LEU A 273 -8.59 -9.53 0.99
C LEU A 273 -9.09 -9.78 2.41
N LEU A 274 -8.54 -9.07 3.40
CA LEU A 274 -8.82 -9.32 4.81
C LEU A 274 -10.27 -9.02 5.18
N THR A 275 -10.83 -7.93 4.67
CA THR A 275 -12.22 -7.49 4.94
C THR A 275 -13.29 -8.29 4.20
N THR A 276 -12.91 -9.21 3.31
CA THR A 276 -13.84 -10.11 2.60
C THR A 276 -13.75 -11.58 3.06
N CYS A 277 -12.89 -11.89 4.02
CA CYS A 277 -12.68 -13.25 4.54
C CYS A 277 -13.57 -13.55 5.77
N LYS A 278 -14.87 -13.78 5.55
CA LYS A 278 -15.85 -13.96 6.64
C LYS A 278 -15.56 -15.20 7.50
N LYS A 279 -15.34 -16.39 6.89
CA LYS A 279 -15.04 -17.62 7.64
C LYS A 279 -13.72 -17.54 8.42
N ALA A 280 -12.70 -16.87 7.86
CA ALA A 280 -11.39 -16.73 8.49
C ALA A 280 -11.46 -15.99 9.83
N VAL A 281 -12.39 -15.04 9.98
CA VAL A 281 -12.60 -14.29 11.23
C VAL A 281 -12.89 -15.21 12.41
N VAL A 282 -13.76 -16.20 12.22
CA VAL A 282 -14.10 -17.17 13.28
C VAL A 282 -12.98 -18.20 13.49
N GLN A 283 -12.23 -18.52 12.44
CA GLN A 283 -11.12 -19.47 12.50
C GLN A 283 -9.85 -18.88 13.13
N ARG A 284 -9.64 -17.56 12.99
CA ARG A 284 -8.41 -16.85 13.33
C ARG A 284 -8.71 -15.52 14.07
N PRO A 285 -9.45 -15.54 15.20
CA PRO A 285 -9.91 -14.31 15.83
C PRO A 285 -8.76 -13.42 16.32
N GLY A 286 -7.69 -14.00 16.89
CA GLY A 286 -6.53 -13.24 17.36
C GLY A 286 -5.79 -12.48 16.25
N PHE A 287 -5.72 -13.06 15.06
CA PHE A 287 -5.18 -12.39 13.87
C PHE A 287 -6.03 -11.17 13.49
N TYR A 288 -7.35 -11.33 13.47
CA TYR A 288 -8.28 -10.24 13.13
C TYR A 288 -8.35 -9.12 14.16
N CYS A 289 -8.34 -9.43 15.46
CA CYS A 289 -8.25 -8.41 16.50
C CYS A 289 -7.01 -7.55 16.30
N ARG A 290 -5.86 -8.19 16.00
CA ARG A 290 -4.60 -7.49 15.79
C ARG A 290 -4.56 -6.71 14.48
N PHE A 291 -5.13 -7.25 13.41
CA PHE A 291 -5.34 -6.53 12.15
C PHE A 291 -6.14 -5.23 12.38
N LEU A 292 -7.25 -5.29 13.11
CA LEU A 292 -8.10 -4.12 13.36
C LEU A 292 -7.40 -3.07 14.23
N ARG A 293 -6.65 -3.50 15.27
CA ARG A 293 -5.82 -2.60 16.07
C ARG A 293 -4.73 -1.93 15.23
N LEU A 294 -4.05 -2.71 14.39
CA LEU A 294 -3.04 -2.19 13.48
C LEU A 294 -3.65 -1.20 12.49
N LEU A 295 -4.80 -1.51 11.89
CA LEU A 295 -5.48 -0.62 10.97
C LEU A 295 -5.88 0.69 11.67
N ARG A 296 -6.42 0.62 12.89
CA ARG A 296 -6.72 1.83 13.67
C ARG A 296 -5.47 2.69 13.88
N LEU A 297 -4.37 2.07 14.29
CA LEU A 297 -3.09 2.76 14.48
C LEU A 297 -2.58 3.38 13.16
N GLN A 298 -2.65 2.65 12.05
CA GLN A 298 -2.28 3.18 10.74
C GLN A 298 -3.12 4.43 10.38
N LEU A 299 -4.44 4.37 10.57
CA LEU A 299 -5.34 5.48 10.24
C LEU A 299 -5.19 6.70 11.16
N GLN A 300 -4.65 6.53 12.37
CA GLN A 300 -4.25 7.66 13.23
C GLN A 300 -3.08 8.43 12.61
N HIS A 301 -2.13 7.72 11.99
CA HIS A 301 -0.92 8.28 11.40
C HIS A 301 -1.09 8.75 9.94
N CYS A 302 -2.27 8.54 9.31
CA CYS A 302 -2.52 9.03 7.95
C CYS A 302 -2.47 10.57 7.83
N GLN A 303 -2.72 11.30 8.92
CA GLN A 303 -2.68 12.78 8.92
C GLN A 303 -1.29 13.35 9.29
N ASP A 304 -0.38 12.52 9.78
CA ASP A 304 0.90 12.96 10.36
C ASP A 304 1.93 13.39 9.31
N THR A 305 1.67 13.13 8.03
CA THR A 305 2.62 13.39 6.96
C THR A 305 1.98 14.13 5.80
N GLU A 306 2.78 14.92 5.07
CA GLU A 306 2.43 15.48 3.75
C GLU A 306 2.25 14.38 2.67
N ALA A 307 1.93 13.15 3.06
CA ALA A 307 1.68 12.03 2.17
C ALA A 307 0.31 12.20 1.51
N MET A 308 0.28 12.98 0.42
CA MET A 308 -0.92 13.18 -0.41
C MET A 308 -1.58 11.87 -0.91
N LEU A 309 -0.91 10.72 -0.83
CA LEU A 309 -1.46 9.43 -1.29
C LEU A 309 -2.55 8.86 -0.35
N PHE A 310 -2.55 9.21 0.94
CA PHE A 310 -3.61 8.82 1.87
C PHE A 310 -4.62 9.96 2.05
N ASP A 311 -5.17 10.47 0.94
CA ASP A 311 -6.31 11.35 1.06
C ASP A 311 -7.57 10.53 1.43
N LEU A 312 -7.79 10.38 2.74
CA LEU A 312 -8.99 9.75 3.29
C LEU A 312 -10.25 10.63 3.11
N SER A 313 -10.12 11.85 2.60
CA SER A 313 -11.27 12.69 2.23
C SER A 313 -11.75 12.45 0.79
N ASP A 314 -10.97 11.70 -0.01
CA ASP A 314 -11.23 11.44 -1.43
C ASP A 314 -11.57 9.95 -1.71
N GLU A 315 -11.38 9.47 -2.95
CA GLU A 315 -11.64 8.09 -3.41
C GLU A 315 -11.01 6.99 -2.53
N GLY A 316 -9.83 7.24 -1.93
CA GLY A 316 -9.20 6.29 -1.02
C GLY A 316 -10.02 6.08 0.27
N GLY A 317 -10.64 7.16 0.76
CA GLY A 317 -11.54 7.11 1.89
C GLY A 317 -12.85 6.39 1.57
N SER A 318 -13.41 6.61 0.38
CA SER A 318 -14.65 5.94 -0.03
C SER A 318 -14.48 4.42 -0.14
N LEU A 319 -13.36 3.94 -0.70
CA LEU A 319 -13.04 2.52 -0.79
C LEU A 319 -12.99 1.87 0.60
N LEU A 320 -12.16 2.40 1.51
CA LEU A 320 -11.99 1.82 2.84
C LEU A 320 -13.30 1.82 3.64
N LYS A 321 -14.05 2.92 3.56
CA LYS A 321 -15.37 3.02 4.20
C LYS A 321 -16.33 1.96 3.67
N GLY A 322 -16.39 1.75 2.35
CA GLY A 322 -17.20 0.71 1.73
C GLY A 322 -16.80 -0.70 2.18
N LEU A 323 -15.49 -0.99 2.22
CA LEU A 323 -14.96 -2.27 2.69
C LEU A 323 -15.33 -2.55 4.14
N LEU A 324 -15.14 -1.58 5.05
CA LEU A 324 -15.45 -1.73 6.47
C LEU A 324 -16.96 -1.87 6.72
N ARG A 325 -17.80 -1.16 5.96
CA ARG A 325 -19.26 -1.33 5.99
C ARG A 325 -19.67 -2.75 5.61
N LYS A 326 -19.20 -3.22 4.46
CA LYS A 326 -19.49 -4.58 3.96
C LYS A 326 -18.96 -5.64 4.93
N PHE A 327 -17.79 -5.43 5.52
CA PHE A 327 -17.21 -6.30 6.54
C PHE A 327 -18.09 -6.36 7.80
N ARG A 328 -18.48 -5.20 8.37
CA ARG A 328 -19.35 -5.12 9.54
C ARG A 328 -20.68 -5.85 9.31
N LYS A 329 -21.32 -5.61 8.16
CA LYS A 329 -22.55 -6.33 7.76
C LYS A 329 -22.33 -7.84 7.70
N GLY A 330 -21.24 -8.27 7.06
CA GLY A 330 -20.86 -9.68 6.98
C GLY A 330 -20.65 -10.36 8.34
N LEU A 331 -20.09 -9.66 9.33
CA LEU A 331 -19.89 -10.19 10.67
C LEU A 331 -21.18 -10.29 11.50
N LYS A 332 -22.16 -9.41 11.24
CA LYS A 332 -23.49 -9.49 11.87
C LYS A 332 -24.20 -10.79 11.47
N GLU A 333 -24.08 -11.19 10.21
CA GLU A 333 -24.69 -12.41 9.62
C GLU A 333 -23.99 -13.72 10.03
N LEU A 334 -22.71 -13.65 10.42
CA LEU A 334 -21.89 -14.83 10.69
C LEU A 334 -22.15 -15.41 12.09
N ASP A 335 -22.33 -16.72 12.23
CA ASP A 335 -22.42 -17.37 13.55
C ASP A 335 -21.04 -17.78 14.09
N GLY A 336 -20.81 -17.63 15.40
CA GLY A 336 -19.59 -18.13 16.07
C GLY A 336 -19.15 -17.30 17.27
N LYS A 337 -18.62 -17.94 18.32
CA LYS A 337 -18.15 -17.23 19.53
C LYS A 337 -16.88 -16.42 19.30
N GLY A 338 -16.00 -16.86 18.38
CA GLY A 338 -14.74 -16.18 18.08
C GLY A 338 -14.90 -14.80 17.45
N LYS A 339 -16.10 -14.44 16.98
CA LYS A 339 -16.34 -13.12 16.38
C LYS A 339 -16.53 -12.00 17.40
N SER A 340 -16.83 -12.32 18.67
CA SER A 340 -17.15 -11.29 19.68
C SER A 340 -15.98 -10.34 19.88
N ASP A 341 -14.80 -10.90 20.17
CA ASP A 341 -13.58 -10.11 20.38
C ASP A 341 -13.20 -9.29 19.13
N VAL A 342 -13.51 -9.80 17.93
CA VAL A 342 -13.26 -9.08 16.67
C VAL A 342 -14.27 -7.95 16.46
N LEU A 343 -15.53 -8.14 16.86
CA LEU A 343 -16.55 -7.09 16.82
C LEU A 343 -16.22 -5.97 17.81
N ASP A 344 -15.73 -6.29 19.01
CA ASP A 344 -15.32 -5.30 19.99
C ASP A 344 -14.19 -4.40 19.43
N GLU A 345 -13.17 -4.99 18.77
CA GLU A 345 -12.11 -4.22 18.11
C GLU A 345 -12.61 -3.44 16.89
N LEU A 346 -13.61 -3.96 16.17
CA LEU A 346 -14.23 -3.25 15.05
C LEU A 346 -15.06 -2.06 15.54
N ASP A 347 -15.74 -2.18 16.67
CA ASP A 347 -16.46 -1.09 17.32
C ASP A 347 -15.49 0.01 17.79
N GLU A 348 -14.34 -0.37 18.36
CA GLU A 348 -13.28 0.60 18.71
C GLU A 348 -12.72 1.34 17.48
N LEU A 349 -12.54 0.63 16.35
CA LEU A 349 -12.14 1.24 15.09
C LEU A 349 -13.23 2.19 14.55
N GLU A 350 -14.50 1.79 14.63
CA GLU A 350 -15.62 2.62 14.17
C GLU A 350 -15.77 3.89 15.00
N ASP A 351 -15.64 3.80 16.33
CA ASP A 351 -15.70 4.97 17.21
C ASP A 351 -14.59 5.98 16.87
N PHE A 352 -13.38 5.49 16.58
CA PHE A 352 -12.28 6.32 16.09
C PHE A 352 -12.62 6.97 14.73
N LEU A 353 -13.07 6.18 13.75
CA LEU A 353 -13.42 6.66 12.41
C LEU A 353 -14.56 7.70 12.44
N LYS A 354 -15.50 7.52 13.36
CA LYS A 354 -16.59 8.47 13.58
C LYS A 354 -16.10 9.77 14.22
N GLY A 355 -15.16 9.67 15.16
CA GLY A 355 -14.55 10.82 15.82
C GLY A 355 -13.71 11.67 14.88
N GLU A 356 -12.79 11.04 14.15
CA GLU A 356 -11.81 11.74 13.30
C GLU A 356 -12.35 12.09 11.91
N TYR A 357 -13.05 11.15 11.26
CA TYR A 357 -13.46 11.29 9.85
C TYR A 357 -14.98 11.42 9.67
N GLY A 358 -15.76 11.33 10.75
CA GLY A 358 -17.22 11.36 10.69
C GLY A 358 -17.85 10.15 9.98
N TRP A 359 -17.09 9.06 9.79
CA TRP A 359 -17.59 7.88 9.11
C TRP A 359 -18.48 7.05 10.02
N GLN A 360 -19.60 6.58 9.48
CA GLN A 360 -20.51 5.66 10.15
C GLN A 360 -20.63 4.40 9.29
N LEU A 361 -20.41 3.24 9.91
CA LEU A 361 -20.41 1.96 9.21
C LEU A 361 -21.78 1.27 9.27
N ASP A 362 -22.71 1.79 10.05
CA ASP A 362 -24.10 1.32 10.10
C ASP A 362 -24.99 1.95 9.01
N ASP A 363 -25.97 1.16 8.55
CA ASP A 363 -26.97 1.54 7.54
C ASP A 363 -28.09 2.46 8.07
N SER A 364 -27.94 3.05 9.25
CA SER A 364 -29.02 3.82 9.91
C SER A 364 -29.20 5.24 9.38
N PHE A 365 -28.96 5.47 8.08
CA PHE A 365 -29.31 6.73 7.43
C PHE A 365 -30.72 6.66 6.85
N VAL A 366 -31.44 7.78 6.91
CA VAL A 366 -32.80 7.89 6.37
C VAL A 366 -32.71 7.80 4.84
N ARG A 367 -32.89 6.60 4.28
CA ARG A 367 -32.88 6.37 2.83
C ARG A 367 -34.07 7.04 2.14
N ARG A 368 -35.19 7.18 2.84
CA ARG A 368 -36.45 7.74 2.32
C ARG A 368 -37.09 8.68 3.35
N GLY A 369 -37.37 9.92 2.97
CA GLY A 369 -37.97 10.93 3.83
C GLY A 369 -38.85 11.90 3.05
N MET A 370 -39.87 12.47 3.71
CA MET A 370 -40.66 13.55 3.12
C MET A 370 -39.99 14.90 3.42
N LEU A 371 -39.64 15.63 2.37
CA LEU A 371 -39.15 17.00 2.43
C LEU A 371 -40.32 17.94 2.10
N GLU A 372 -40.63 18.89 2.98
CA GLU A 372 -41.60 19.95 2.69
C GLU A 372 -40.86 21.14 2.05
N LEU A 373 -41.22 21.48 0.82
CA LEU A 373 -40.67 22.60 0.08
C LEU A 373 -41.22 23.94 0.61
N GLU A 374 -40.61 25.05 0.20
CA GLU A 374 -41.00 26.42 0.65
C GLU A 374 -42.46 26.77 0.27
N ASP A 375 -43.02 26.08 -0.72
CA ASP A 375 -44.42 26.21 -1.15
C ASP A 375 -45.40 25.27 -0.42
N GLY A 376 -44.92 24.46 0.53
CA GLY A 376 -45.71 23.48 1.28
C GLY A 376 -45.95 22.16 0.56
N GLU A 377 -45.32 21.92 -0.60
CA GLU A 377 -45.36 20.63 -1.29
C GLU A 377 -44.47 19.62 -0.56
N GLN A 378 -45.04 18.47 -0.20
CA GLN A 378 -44.29 17.36 0.40
C GLN A 378 -43.76 16.45 -0.70
N VAL A 379 -42.45 16.53 -0.94
CA VAL A 379 -41.74 15.68 -1.90
C VAL A 379 -41.10 14.53 -1.15
N GLU A 380 -41.38 13.31 -1.58
CA GLU A 380 -40.68 12.13 -1.11
C GLU A 380 -39.28 12.09 -1.73
N MET A 381 -38.26 12.40 -0.92
CA MET A 381 -36.86 12.21 -1.31
C MET A 381 -36.45 10.77 -0.99
N ASP A 382 -36.05 10.05 -2.04
CA ASP A 382 -35.24 8.84 -1.93
C ASP A 382 -33.78 9.28 -2.10
N VAL A 383 -33.04 9.30 -1.00
CA VAL A 383 -31.60 9.63 -0.98
C VAL A 383 -30.79 8.34 -1.21
N GLY A 384 -31.43 7.17 -1.21
CA GLY A 384 -30.83 5.97 -1.75
C GLY A 384 -30.65 6.15 -3.25
N THR A 385 -29.41 6.24 -3.72
CA THR A 385 -29.21 6.10 -5.15
C THR A 385 -29.77 4.73 -5.52
N ARG A 386 -30.58 4.64 -6.57
CA ARG A 386 -31.17 3.37 -7.05
C ARG A 386 -30.10 2.35 -7.53
N PHE A 387 -28.83 2.70 -7.31
CA PHE A 387 -27.56 2.10 -7.71
C PHE A 387 -26.52 2.28 -6.58
N ASP A 388 -26.89 2.14 -5.31
CA ASP A 388 -25.87 2.04 -4.26
C ASP A 388 -25.05 0.77 -4.54
N GLU A 389 -23.75 0.92 -4.83
CA GLU A 389 -22.78 -0.18 -4.96
C GLU A 389 -22.72 -1.07 -3.69
N ASP A 390 -23.32 -0.62 -2.60
CA ASP A 390 -23.49 -1.35 -1.34
C ASP A 390 -24.67 -2.33 -1.35
N ASP A 391 -25.64 -2.18 -2.26
CA ASP A 391 -26.76 -3.11 -2.49
C ASP A 391 -26.40 -4.20 -3.54
N GLU A 392 -25.22 -4.12 -4.17
CA GLU A 392 -24.64 -5.25 -4.91
C GLU A 392 -24.12 -6.32 -3.92
N ALA A 393 -25.04 -7.11 -3.35
CA ALA A 393 -24.70 -8.26 -2.50
C ALA A 393 -24.06 -9.44 -3.29
N GLY A 394 -23.40 -9.16 -4.41
CA GLY A 394 -22.85 -10.17 -5.32
C GLY A 394 -23.94 -11.03 -5.99
N GLU A 395 -25.21 -10.61 -5.91
CA GLU A 395 -26.35 -11.31 -6.53
C GLU A 395 -26.26 -11.31 -8.07
N PHE A 396 -25.48 -10.39 -8.62
CA PHE A 396 -25.19 -10.25 -10.05
C PHE A 396 -23.84 -10.86 -10.46
N ALA A 397 -23.20 -11.66 -9.60
CA ALA A 397 -22.05 -12.45 -10.03
C ALA A 397 -22.49 -13.36 -11.20
N PRO A 398 -21.78 -13.33 -12.35
CA PRO A 398 -22.20 -14.10 -13.53
C PRO A 398 -22.28 -15.59 -13.18
N MET A 399 -23.50 -16.12 -13.14
CA MET A 399 -23.74 -17.53 -12.88
C MET A 399 -23.38 -18.31 -14.15
N VAL A 400 -22.34 -19.14 -14.06
CA VAL A 400 -22.00 -20.07 -15.15
C VAL A 400 -23.08 -21.15 -15.17
N VAL A 401 -24.00 -21.05 -16.13
CA VAL A 401 -25.05 -22.04 -16.35
C VAL A 401 -24.46 -23.22 -17.11
N GLU A 402 -24.43 -24.39 -16.49
CA GLU A 402 -24.16 -25.64 -17.20
C GLU A 402 -25.37 -25.97 -18.08
N LEU A 403 -25.19 -25.82 -19.39
CA LEU A 403 -26.21 -26.19 -20.36
C LEU A 403 -26.26 -27.71 -20.46
N THR A 404 -27.45 -28.29 -20.35
CA THR A 404 -27.66 -29.69 -20.75
C THR A 404 -27.33 -29.86 -22.25
N GLU A 405 -27.04 -31.09 -22.69
CA GLU A 405 -26.78 -31.35 -24.12
C GLU A 405 -27.91 -30.85 -25.03
N GLU A 406 -29.16 -30.85 -24.55
CA GLU A 406 -30.32 -30.32 -25.27
C GLU A 406 -30.33 -28.78 -25.29
N GLN A 407 -29.97 -28.13 -24.19
CA GLN A 407 -29.87 -26.68 -24.10
C GLN A 407 -28.72 -26.13 -24.94
N ALA A 408 -27.56 -26.80 -24.93
CA ALA A 408 -26.43 -26.47 -25.78
C ALA A 408 -26.76 -26.61 -27.28
N LYS A 409 -27.54 -27.63 -27.66
CA LYS A 409 -28.05 -27.79 -29.04
C LYS A 409 -29.02 -26.69 -29.44
N SER A 410 -29.90 -26.25 -28.55
CA SER A 410 -30.85 -25.16 -28.82
C SER A 410 -30.18 -23.78 -28.99
N LEU A 411 -29.03 -23.56 -28.35
CA LEU A 411 -28.23 -22.33 -28.48
C LEU A 411 -27.31 -22.35 -29.71
N GLY A 412 -27.04 -23.52 -30.30
CA GLY A 412 -26.20 -23.71 -31.47
C GLY A 412 -26.88 -23.51 -32.83
N ASP A 413 -28.18 -23.20 -32.89
CA ASP A 413 -28.94 -23.13 -34.15
C ASP A 413 -28.97 -21.74 -34.82
N PHE A 414 -28.12 -20.80 -34.36
CA PHE A 414 -27.87 -19.53 -35.05
C PHE A 414 -26.57 -19.55 -35.86
N SER A 415 -26.38 -20.55 -36.73
CA SER A 415 -25.51 -20.43 -37.91
C SER A 415 -25.53 -21.69 -38.78
N ALA A 416 -26.42 -21.74 -39.77
CA ALA A 416 -26.19 -22.49 -41.01
C ALA A 416 -27.26 -22.23 -42.09
N GLU A 417 -27.18 -21.09 -42.77
CA GLU A 417 -27.41 -21.10 -44.22
C GLU A 417 -26.12 -20.69 -44.91
N GLY A 418 -25.47 -21.66 -45.58
CA GLY A 418 -24.47 -21.37 -46.61
C GLY A 418 -23.21 -22.22 -46.60
N GLY A 419 -23.25 -23.35 -47.30
CA GLY A 419 -22.15 -23.79 -48.18
C GLY A 419 -21.00 -24.55 -47.53
N GLY A 420 -20.98 -25.87 -47.74
CA GLY A 420 -19.93 -26.76 -47.26
C GLY A 420 -18.61 -26.73 -48.05
N GLY A 421 -17.59 -27.35 -47.44
CA GLY A 421 -16.38 -27.78 -48.15
C GLY A 421 -15.17 -27.98 -47.23
N GLY A 422 -14.83 -29.25 -46.95
CA GLY A 422 -13.44 -29.72 -46.86
C GLY A 422 -12.67 -29.47 -45.55
N ALA A 423 -12.37 -30.56 -44.86
CA ALA A 423 -11.39 -30.60 -43.78
C ALA A 423 -9.94 -30.42 -44.29
N GLN A 424 -9.14 -29.62 -43.59
CA GLN A 424 -7.71 -29.85 -43.29
C GLN A 424 -7.21 -28.80 -42.28
N GLY A 425 -6.40 -29.26 -41.32
CA GLY A 425 -5.96 -28.47 -40.17
C GLY A 425 -4.91 -27.41 -40.48
N ALA A 426 -4.86 -26.40 -39.62
CA ALA A 426 -3.70 -25.55 -39.39
C ALA A 426 -3.86 -24.80 -38.05
N GLU A 427 -2.76 -24.69 -37.33
CA GLU A 427 -2.54 -23.96 -36.08
C GLU A 427 -2.90 -22.46 -36.21
N GLN A 428 -3.47 -21.86 -35.17
CA GLN A 428 -3.57 -20.41 -34.94
C GLN A 428 -3.42 -20.16 -33.43
N GLN A 429 -2.35 -19.53 -32.94
CA GLN A 429 -2.10 -18.08 -32.91
C GLN A 429 -3.33 -17.28 -32.46
N GLY A 430 -3.35 -16.91 -31.18
CA GLY A 430 -4.40 -16.09 -30.55
C GLY A 430 -4.32 -14.64 -30.99
N GLY A 431 -5.17 -14.27 -31.94
CA GLY A 431 -5.51 -12.88 -32.26
C GLY A 431 -6.67 -12.39 -31.41
N ARG A 432 -6.55 -11.14 -30.90
CA ARG A 432 -7.60 -10.37 -30.20
C ARG A 432 -8.93 -10.38 -30.98
N LEU A 433 -10.02 -10.72 -30.30
CA LEU A 433 -11.39 -10.53 -30.79
C LEU A 433 -11.83 -9.07 -30.58
N ALA A 434 -12.25 -8.43 -31.67
CA ALA A 434 -12.84 -7.10 -31.71
C ALA A 434 -14.31 -7.12 -31.25
N LYS A 435 -14.75 -6.05 -30.58
CA LYS A 435 -16.15 -5.81 -30.19
C LYS A 435 -17.06 -5.61 -31.42
N PRO A 436 -18.30 -6.09 -31.42
CA PRO A 436 -19.27 -5.77 -32.47
C PRO A 436 -19.88 -4.37 -32.28
N GLU A 437 -20.07 -3.68 -33.40
CA GLU A 437 -20.70 -2.36 -33.52
C GLU A 437 -22.21 -2.45 -33.29
N SER A 438 -22.74 -1.64 -32.38
CA SER A 438 -24.18 -1.34 -32.28
C SER A 438 -24.45 0.01 -32.93
N GLY A 439 -25.11 -0.01 -34.08
CA GLY A 439 -25.55 1.19 -34.77
C GLY A 439 -26.80 1.80 -34.12
N ILE A 440 -26.72 3.07 -33.75
CA ILE A 440 -27.86 4.00 -33.69
C ILE A 440 -27.38 5.32 -34.29
N ALA A 441 -28.17 5.82 -35.24
CA ALA A 441 -27.89 6.99 -36.07
C ALA A 441 -27.92 8.31 -35.26
N GLY A 442 -27.21 9.30 -35.78
CA GLY A 442 -26.78 10.49 -35.06
C GLY A 442 -27.80 11.61 -34.89
N GLU A 443 -27.55 12.40 -33.85
CA GLU A 443 -27.86 13.82 -33.78
C GLU A 443 -26.55 14.54 -33.45
N GLU A 444 -26.13 15.44 -34.35
CA GLU A 444 -24.99 16.31 -34.16
C GLU A 444 -25.33 17.39 -33.13
N VAL A 445 -24.57 17.47 -32.04
CA VAL A 445 -24.57 18.63 -31.14
C VAL A 445 -23.19 19.28 -31.23
N GLN A 446 -23.15 20.51 -31.73
CA GLN A 446 -21.96 21.37 -31.74
C GLN A 446 -21.62 21.77 -30.31
N GLU A 447 -20.44 21.36 -29.82
CA GLU A 447 -19.81 21.99 -28.66
C GLU A 447 -18.93 23.15 -29.13
N VAL A 448 -19.29 24.35 -28.68
CA VAL A 448 -18.53 25.59 -28.86
C VAL A 448 -17.52 25.67 -27.72
N SER A 449 -16.24 25.74 -28.06
CA SER A 449 -15.13 26.00 -27.15
C SER A 449 -15.16 27.46 -26.69
N GLU A 450 -15.25 27.70 -25.38
CA GLU A 450 -15.02 29.01 -24.75
C GLU A 450 -13.76 28.94 -23.89
N ASP A 451 -12.62 29.18 -24.54
CA ASP A 451 -11.40 29.67 -23.89
C ASP A 451 -11.03 30.95 -24.63
N GLU A 452 -11.22 32.12 -24.00
CA GLU A 452 -10.33 33.28 -24.07
C GLU A 452 -10.90 34.48 -23.27
N ASP A 453 -9.98 35.16 -22.57
CA ASP A 453 -10.01 36.55 -22.11
C ASP A 453 -10.78 36.95 -20.85
N LEU A 454 -10.10 36.94 -19.69
CA LEU A 454 -10.27 37.99 -18.67
C LEU A 454 -8.95 38.27 -17.92
N GLU A 455 -8.02 38.96 -18.58
CA GLU A 455 -7.11 39.89 -17.92
C GLU A 455 -7.80 41.27 -17.78
N ASP A 456 -7.37 42.03 -16.77
CA ASP A 456 -7.79 43.38 -16.38
C ASP A 456 -9.16 43.52 -15.68
N LEU A 457 -9.11 43.74 -14.36
CA LEU A 457 -9.78 44.89 -13.73
C LEU A 457 -9.31 45.07 -12.28
N ASP A 458 -8.23 45.84 -12.13
CA ASP A 458 -7.92 46.55 -10.90
C ASP A 458 -8.65 47.91 -10.89
N ALA A 459 -8.92 48.39 -9.68
CA ALA A 459 -9.28 49.76 -9.30
C ALA A 459 -10.78 50.19 -9.21
N ARG A 460 -11.13 50.50 -7.94
CA ARG A 460 -12.09 51.52 -7.41
C ARG A 460 -13.56 51.11 -7.26
N TYR A 461 -13.99 50.84 -6.02
CA TYR A 461 -14.51 51.86 -5.09
C TYR A 461 -14.60 51.33 -3.67
#